data_AF-M1AQ99-F1
#
_entry.id   AF-M1AQ99-F1
#
_cell.length_a   1.000
_cell.length_b   1.000
_cell.length_c   1.000
_cell.angle_alpha   90.00
_cell.angle_beta   90.00
_cell.angle_gamma   90.00
#
_symmetry.space_group_name_H-M   'P 1'
#
loop_
_entity.id
_entity.type
_entity.pdbx_description
1 polymer ?
#
loop_
_entity_poly.entity_id
_entity_poly.type
_entity_poly.pdbx_seq_one_letter_code
_entity_poly.pdbx_strand_id
1 'polypeptide(L)'
;MRIHNILDIVPKYPPIGYLDVGQEIIIDTTKSPYLNLPGDILTWHNLECYMHGVAGTQGIGLLTGFKLEVDRDIALVNKSSGALKSEYLVPANWWTVKNKGMVQQEDGKWVLNDREEYDIVVAEV
;
A
#
# COMPACT_ATOMS: atom_id res chain seq x y z
N MET A 1 4.35 -17.86 2.32
CA MET A 1 4.00 -17.36 0.98
C MET A 1 4.49 -15.92 0.91
N ARG A 2 5.30 -15.58 -0.10
CA ARG A 2 5.87 -14.25 -0.33
C ARG A 2 5.29 -13.69 -1.62
N ILE A 3 4.85 -12.45 -1.60
CA ILE A 3 4.37 -11.75 -2.80
C ILE A 3 5.44 -10.74 -3.17
N HIS A 4 5.82 -10.70 -4.45
CA HIS A 4 6.89 -9.86 -4.96
C HIS A 4 6.39 -9.11 -6.20
N ASN A 5 6.42 -7.78 -6.13
CA ASN A 5 6.15 -6.94 -7.28
C ASN A 5 7.42 -6.79 -8.13
N ILE A 6 7.37 -7.09 -9.42
CA ILE A 6 8.57 -7.31 -10.25
C ILE A 6 9.58 -6.14 -10.26
N LEU A 7 9.12 -4.90 -10.12
CA LEU A 7 9.96 -3.70 -10.07
C LEU A 7 10.37 -3.30 -8.65
N ASP A 8 9.79 -3.91 -7.61
CA ASP A 8 10.21 -3.68 -6.23
C ASP A 8 11.58 -4.31 -5.98
N ILE A 9 12.51 -3.48 -5.55
CA ILE A 9 13.89 -3.90 -5.27
C ILE A 9 14.06 -4.32 -3.81
N VAL A 10 13.17 -3.93 -2.90
CA VAL A 10 13.34 -4.14 -1.46
C VAL A 10 13.47 -5.62 -1.10
N PRO A 11 12.67 -6.55 -1.68
CA PRO A 11 12.83 -7.99 -1.41
C PRO A 11 14.20 -8.56 -1.83
N LYS A 12 15.01 -7.84 -2.61
CA LYS A 12 16.34 -8.27 -3.06
C LYS A 12 17.45 -7.93 -2.06
N TYR A 13 17.11 -7.30 -0.93
CA TYR A 13 18.06 -6.93 0.11
C TYR A 13 17.89 -7.77 1.38
N PRO A 14 19.00 -8.11 2.07
CA PRO A 14 20.38 -7.92 1.65
C PRO A 14 20.79 -8.89 0.51
N PRO A 15 21.61 -8.45 -0.47
CA PRO A 15 21.86 -9.21 -1.70
C PRO A 15 22.87 -10.37 -1.55
N ILE A 16 23.58 -10.46 -0.43
CA ILE A 16 24.66 -11.45 -0.22
C ILE A 16 24.49 -12.09 1.16
N GLY A 17 24.59 -13.41 1.20
CA GLY A 17 24.60 -14.19 2.46
C GLY A 17 23.22 -14.52 3.02
N TYR A 18 22.15 -14.24 2.27
CA TYR A 18 20.77 -14.53 2.66
C TYR A 18 20.08 -15.35 1.56
N LEU A 19 19.15 -16.19 1.98
CA LEU A 19 18.34 -17.03 1.11
C LEU A 19 16.87 -16.81 1.44
N ASP A 20 16.10 -16.69 0.38
CA ASP A 20 14.65 -16.64 0.46
C ASP A 20 14.05 -18.00 0.85
N VAL A 21 13.02 -17.97 1.69
CA VAL A 21 12.30 -19.18 2.13
C VAL A 21 10.81 -19.12 1.78
N GLY A 22 10.20 -20.31 1.65
CA GLY A 22 8.79 -20.47 1.31
C GLY A 22 8.46 -20.22 -0.17
N GLN A 23 7.17 -20.26 -0.50
CA GLN A 23 6.68 -20.09 -1.88
C GLN A 23 6.58 -18.61 -2.27
N GLU A 24 6.94 -18.28 -3.51
CA GLU A 24 6.86 -16.93 -4.09
C GLU A 24 5.72 -16.84 -5.11
N ILE A 25 5.03 -15.70 -5.08
CA ILE A 25 4.06 -15.27 -6.09
C ILE A 25 4.53 -13.92 -6.64
N ILE A 26 4.81 -13.88 -7.93
CA ILE A 26 5.25 -12.64 -8.60
C ILE A 26 4.03 -11.94 -9.18
N ILE A 27 3.91 -10.65 -8.90
CA ILE A 27 2.93 -9.74 -9.51
C ILE A 27 3.66 -8.68 -10.33
N ASP A 28 2.95 -8.08 -11.26
CA ASP A 28 3.45 -6.97 -12.06
C ASP A 28 2.41 -5.84 -12.04
N THR A 29 2.60 -4.88 -11.15
CA THR A 29 1.69 -3.73 -11.05
C THR A 29 1.76 -2.82 -12.27
N THR A 30 2.78 -2.93 -13.12
CA THR A 30 2.90 -2.11 -14.34
C THR A 30 1.83 -2.45 -15.37
N LYS A 31 1.22 -3.64 -15.27
CA LYS A 31 0.11 -4.07 -16.13
C LYS A 31 -1.22 -3.38 -15.77
N SER A 32 -1.32 -2.77 -14.59
CA SER A 32 -2.53 -2.09 -14.16
C SER A 32 -2.83 -0.87 -15.03
N PRO A 33 -4.04 -0.75 -15.62
CA PRO A 33 -4.42 0.45 -16.36
C PRO A 33 -4.69 1.66 -15.44
N TYR A 34 -4.77 1.45 -14.13
CA TYR A 34 -5.13 2.47 -13.14
C TYR A 34 -3.91 3.23 -12.57
N LEU A 35 -2.75 2.57 -12.55
CA LEU A 35 -1.53 3.13 -11.94
C LEU A 35 -0.73 3.98 -12.94
N ASN A 36 0.03 4.93 -12.41
CA ASN A 36 0.96 5.73 -13.19
C ASN A 36 2.09 4.86 -13.77
N LEU A 37 2.49 5.19 -15.00
CA LEU A 37 3.62 4.58 -15.69
C LEU A 37 4.52 5.68 -16.28
N PRO A 38 5.84 5.69 -15.96
CA PRO A 38 6.49 4.83 -14.96
C PRO A 38 6.07 5.20 -13.52
N GLY A 39 6.18 4.23 -12.60
CA GLY A 39 6.13 4.46 -11.16
C GLY A 39 7.52 4.77 -10.59
N ASP A 40 7.67 4.65 -9.27
CA ASP A 40 8.91 4.86 -8.51
C ASP A 40 9.10 3.81 -7.40
N ILE A 41 10.23 3.84 -6.71
CA ILE A 41 10.56 2.87 -5.64
C ILE A 41 9.51 2.87 -4.53
N LEU A 42 8.94 4.03 -4.18
CA LEU A 42 7.94 4.13 -3.11
C LEU A 42 6.62 3.48 -3.52
N THR A 43 6.20 3.68 -4.76
CA THR A 43 4.95 3.13 -5.32
C THR A 43 5.09 1.65 -5.67
N TRP A 44 6.25 1.18 -6.11
CA TRP A 44 6.52 -0.24 -6.33
C TRP A 44 6.55 -1.03 -5.02
N HIS A 45 7.04 -0.42 -3.95
CA HIS A 45 7.11 -1.01 -2.60
C HIS A 45 5.87 -0.74 -1.74
N ASN A 46 4.89 0.01 -2.24
CA ASN A 46 3.72 0.39 -1.45
C ASN A 46 2.77 -0.81 -1.23
N LEU A 47 2.41 -1.09 0.02
CA LEU A 47 1.53 -2.22 0.37
C LEU A 47 0.16 -2.16 -0.34
N GLU A 48 -0.44 -0.98 -0.47
CA GLU A 48 -1.74 -0.85 -1.13
C GLU A 48 -1.62 -1.07 -2.65
N CYS A 49 -0.49 -0.70 -3.26
CA CYS A 49 -0.15 -1.08 -4.65
C CYS A 49 0.05 -2.59 -4.79
N TYR A 50 0.67 -3.24 -3.81
CA TYR A 50 0.79 -4.70 -3.77
C TYR A 50 -0.59 -5.37 -3.71
N MET A 51 -1.45 -4.93 -2.80
CA MET A 51 -2.81 -5.45 -2.67
C MET A 51 -3.65 -5.18 -3.93
N HIS A 52 -3.46 -4.02 -4.59
CA HIS A 52 -4.05 -3.73 -5.90
C HIS A 52 -3.55 -4.71 -6.96
N GLY A 53 -2.24 -4.98 -7.01
CA GLY A 53 -1.64 -5.98 -7.87
C GLY A 53 -2.22 -7.38 -7.65
N VAL A 54 -2.34 -7.82 -6.39
CA VAL A 54 -2.96 -9.12 -6.04
C VAL A 54 -4.43 -9.17 -6.46
N ALA A 55 -5.17 -8.08 -6.28
CA ALA A 55 -6.59 -8.01 -6.62
C ALA A 55 -6.87 -8.13 -8.13
N GLY A 56 -5.90 -7.81 -9.00
CA GLY A 56 -6.15 -7.80 -10.44
C GLY A 56 -5.10 -8.44 -11.35
N THR A 57 -4.05 -9.05 -10.79
CA THR A 57 -3.04 -9.75 -11.59
C THR A 57 -3.67 -10.94 -12.33
N GLN A 58 -3.35 -11.07 -13.61
CA GLN A 58 -3.70 -12.21 -14.45
C GLN A 58 -2.44 -13.02 -14.82
N GLY A 59 -1.39 -12.89 -14.01
CA GLY A 59 -0.04 -13.40 -14.28
C GLY A 59 0.89 -12.37 -14.92
N ILE A 60 2.17 -12.74 -15.07
CA ILE A 60 3.26 -11.85 -15.51
C ILE A 60 3.65 -12.00 -16.99
N GLY A 61 2.97 -12.88 -17.75
CA GLY A 61 3.30 -13.14 -19.15
C GLY A 61 3.16 -11.89 -20.04
N LEU A 62 3.86 -11.85 -21.17
CA LEU A 62 3.84 -10.67 -22.04
C LEU A 62 2.42 -10.34 -22.54
N LEU A 63 1.61 -11.37 -22.80
CA LEU A 63 0.22 -11.25 -23.28
C LEU A 63 -0.82 -11.19 -22.16
N THR A 64 -0.42 -11.29 -20.88
CA THR A 64 -1.36 -11.21 -19.76
C THR A 64 -1.72 -9.76 -19.49
N GLY A 65 -3.02 -9.50 -19.35
CA GLY A 65 -3.54 -8.19 -18.97
C GLY A 65 -3.61 -8.00 -17.46
N PHE A 66 -4.44 -7.04 -17.06
CA PHE A 66 -4.81 -6.78 -15.68
C PHE A 66 -6.32 -6.58 -15.61
N LYS A 67 -6.96 -7.23 -14.64
CA LYS A 67 -8.41 -7.12 -14.41
C LYS A 67 -8.66 -7.41 -12.94
N LEU A 68 -9.26 -6.46 -12.22
CA LEU A 68 -9.71 -6.67 -10.84
C LEU A 68 -10.74 -7.80 -10.80
N GLU A 69 -10.45 -8.86 -10.04
CA GLU A 69 -11.38 -9.99 -9.81
C GLU A 69 -12.13 -9.87 -8.49
N VAL A 70 -11.79 -8.86 -7.68
CA VAL A 70 -12.48 -8.50 -6.45
C VAL A 70 -12.86 -7.02 -6.49
N ASP A 71 -13.96 -6.67 -5.81
CA ASP A 71 -14.39 -5.29 -5.66
C ASP A 71 -13.50 -4.55 -4.65
N ARG A 72 -12.35 -4.09 -5.14
CA ARG A 72 -11.35 -3.35 -4.37
C ARG A 72 -11.24 -1.94 -4.94
N ASP A 73 -11.49 -0.96 -4.07
CA ASP A 73 -11.37 0.45 -4.43
C ASP A 73 -9.93 0.82 -4.79
N ILE A 74 -9.75 1.36 -5.99
CA ILE A 74 -8.44 1.81 -6.49
C ILE A 74 -7.90 2.97 -5.67
N ALA A 75 -8.75 3.79 -5.04
CA ALA A 75 -8.33 4.96 -4.24
C ALA A 75 -7.40 4.58 -3.07
N LEU A 76 -7.45 3.34 -2.61
CA LEU A 76 -6.62 2.82 -1.51
C LEU A 76 -5.12 2.92 -1.82
N VAL A 77 -4.70 2.81 -3.09
CA VAL A 77 -3.26 2.89 -3.44
C VAL A 77 -2.65 4.26 -3.14
N ASN A 78 -3.47 5.32 -3.09
CA ASN A 78 -3.03 6.67 -2.75
C ASN A 78 -3.04 6.98 -1.23
N LYS A 79 -3.33 6.00 -0.35
CA LYS A 79 -3.30 6.23 1.11
C LYS A 79 -2.01 6.91 1.56
N SER A 80 -0.88 6.36 1.15
CA SER A 80 0.46 6.83 1.47
C SER A 80 1.34 7.00 0.22
N SER A 81 0.71 7.26 -0.94
CA SER A 81 1.40 7.44 -2.21
C SER A 81 0.62 8.32 -3.19
N GLY A 82 1.21 8.61 -4.35
CA GLY A 82 0.54 9.20 -5.50
C GLY A 82 0.54 8.25 -6.71
N ALA A 83 0.21 6.97 -6.49
CA ALA A 83 0.35 5.92 -7.50
C ALA A 83 -0.74 5.93 -8.59
N LEU A 84 -1.94 6.47 -8.33
CA LEU A 84 -3.01 6.53 -9.34
C LEU A 84 -2.77 7.60 -10.40
N LYS A 85 -3.23 7.31 -11.62
CA LYS A 85 -3.34 8.32 -12.68
C LYS A 85 -4.20 9.50 -12.25
N SER A 86 -3.80 10.70 -12.66
CA SER A 86 -4.46 11.95 -12.31
C SER A 86 -5.92 12.04 -12.81
N GLU A 87 -6.26 11.30 -13.86
CA GLU A 87 -7.63 11.21 -14.42
C GLU A 87 -8.67 10.68 -13.42
N TYR A 88 -8.24 9.92 -12.40
CA TYR A 88 -9.12 9.42 -11.35
C TYR A 88 -9.37 10.42 -10.22
N LEU A 89 -8.69 11.57 -10.21
CA LEU A 89 -8.92 12.69 -9.28
C LEU A 89 -8.84 12.32 -7.78
N VAL A 90 -8.14 11.24 -7.44
CA VAL A 90 -7.89 10.83 -6.04
C VAL A 90 -6.66 11.57 -5.51
N PRO A 91 -6.77 12.34 -4.40
CA PRO A 91 -5.63 13.01 -3.81
C PRO A 91 -4.50 12.04 -3.44
N ALA A 92 -3.25 12.41 -3.66
CA ALA A 92 -2.11 11.65 -3.18
C ALA A 92 -1.96 11.78 -1.65
N ASN A 93 -1.42 10.75 -0.99
CA ASN A 93 -1.15 10.73 0.44
C ASN A 93 -2.33 11.18 1.31
N TRP A 94 -3.54 10.70 0.96
CA TRP A 94 -4.77 11.20 1.57
C TRP A 94 -4.99 10.66 2.99
N TRP A 95 -4.30 9.58 3.39
CA TRP A 95 -4.47 8.98 4.70
C TRP A 95 -3.88 9.87 5.79
N THR A 96 -4.75 10.62 6.45
CA THR A 96 -4.41 11.42 7.62
C THR A 96 -5.61 11.53 8.55
N VAL A 97 -5.35 11.58 9.85
CA VAL A 97 -6.41 11.84 10.83
C VAL A 97 -6.89 13.29 10.70
N LYS A 98 -8.17 13.52 11.05
CA LYS A 98 -8.76 14.86 11.03
C LYS A 98 -7.85 15.83 11.78
N ASN A 99 -7.54 16.97 11.15
CA ASN A 99 -6.69 18.02 11.72
C ASN A 99 -5.32 17.51 12.23
N LYS A 100 -4.79 16.41 11.67
CA LYS A 100 -3.56 15.75 12.11
C LYS A 100 -3.58 15.38 13.61
N GLY A 101 -4.75 15.05 14.15
CA GLY A 101 -4.93 14.64 15.55
C GLY A 101 -5.14 15.80 16.52
N MET A 102 -5.13 17.04 16.03
CA MET A 102 -5.46 18.19 16.87
C MET A 102 -6.97 18.24 17.13
N VAL A 103 -7.35 18.34 18.40
CA VAL A 103 -8.75 18.42 18.85
C VAL A 103 -8.94 19.67 19.69
N GLN A 104 -9.94 20.48 19.35
CA GLN A 104 -10.33 21.63 20.14
C GLN A 104 -11.10 21.19 21.39
N GLN A 105 -10.67 21.66 22.55
CA GLN A 105 -11.29 21.43 23.85
C GLN A 105 -12.41 22.44 24.10
N GLU A 106 -13.22 22.21 25.14
CA GLU A 106 -14.32 23.11 25.53
C GLU A 106 -13.84 24.53 25.89
N ASP A 107 -12.61 24.67 26.42
CA ASP A 107 -11.99 25.96 26.74
C ASP A 107 -11.43 26.70 25.50
N GLY A 108 -11.64 26.14 24.30
CA GLY A 108 -11.20 26.69 23.02
C GLY A 108 -9.75 26.38 22.66
N LYS A 109 -8.95 25.77 23.55
CA LYS A 109 -7.56 25.38 23.25
C LYS A 109 -7.52 24.15 22.36
N TRP A 110 -6.43 24.02 21.60
CA TRP A 110 -6.17 22.85 20.77
C TRP A 110 -5.11 21.98 21.43
N VAL A 111 -5.38 20.68 21.55
CA VAL A 111 -4.44 19.70 22.08
C VAL A 111 -4.25 18.58 21.06
N LEU A 112 -3.06 17.97 21.04
CA LEU A 112 -2.79 16.78 20.24
C LEU A 112 -3.40 15.58 20.97
N ASN A 113 -4.38 14.93 20.35
CA ASN A 113 -4.99 13.70 20.82
C ASN A 113 -4.95 12.67 19.69
N ASP A 114 -3.75 12.16 19.44
CA ASP A 114 -3.43 11.22 18.35
C ASP A 114 -3.20 9.78 18.85
N ARG A 115 -3.52 9.52 20.13
CA ARG A 115 -3.38 8.22 20.77
C ARG A 115 -4.62 7.92 21.62
N GLU A 116 -5.16 6.72 21.43
CA GLU A 116 -6.16 6.16 22.35
C GLU A 116 -5.48 5.67 23.63
N GLU A 117 -6.09 5.91 24.79
CA GLU A 117 -5.71 5.26 26.03
C GLU A 117 -6.22 3.82 26.02
N TYR A 118 -5.32 2.87 26.27
CA TYR A 118 -5.66 1.46 26.39
C TYR A 118 -4.79 0.84 27.48
N ASP A 119 -5.44 0.05 28.35
CA ASP A 119 -4.75 -0.78 29.32
C ASP A 119 -4.24 -2.05 28.65
N ILE A 120 -2.97 -2.40 28.87
CA ILE A 120 -2.44 -3.69 28.45
C ILE A 120 -2.96 -4.74 29.43
N VAL A 121 -4.08 -5.36 29.09
CA VAL A 121 -4.58 -6.52 29.84
C VAL A 121 -3.72 -7.72 29.42
N VAL A 122 -2.77 -8.10 30.27
CA VAL A 122 -2.06 -9.38 30.08
C VAL A 122 -3.07 -10.46 30.41
N ALA A 123 -3.50 -11.22 29.40
CA ALA A 123 -4.31 -12.39 29.62
C ALA A 123 -3.50 -13.36 30.50
N GLU A 124 -3.95 -13.63 31.72
CA GLU A 124 -3.42 -14.71 32.52
C GLU A 124 -3.69 -16.03 31.78
N VAL A 125 -2.61 -16.79 31.54
CA VAL A 125 -2.63 -18.10 30.89
C VAL A 125 -2.75 -19.18 31.95
#